data_AF-A0A7L4Z874-F1
#
_entry.id   AF-A0A7L4Z874-F1
#
_cell.length_a   1.000
_cell.length_b   1.000
_cell.length_c   1.000
_cell.angle_alpha   90.00
_cell.angle_beta   90.00
_cell.angle_gamma   90.00
#
_symmetry.space_group_name_H-M   'P 1'
#
loop_
_entity.id
_entity.type
_entity.pdbx_description
1 polymer ?
#
loop_
_entity_poly.entity_id
_entity_poly.type
_entity_poly.pdbx_seq_one_letter_code
_entity_poly.pdbx_strand_id
1 'polypeptide(L)'
;MKFELFCDVESLDLVRSGSIWGNIWIGISGCPFPESNWNDMPVAFIVELIDAVSFVRQAEGRRRRVRFFDGPFWIDLVGRGDGAVNVSANAHGADKKVTVSVHDIARSLTAVRTELVRACLERGWGEQMDVRRLQAQ
;
A
#
# COMPACT_ATOMS: atom_id res chain seq x y z
N MET A 1 -12.07 11.07 -3.74
CA MET A 1 -10.64 10.90 -3.44
C MET A 1 -9.95 10.34 -4.68
N LYS A 2 -8.69 10.70 -4.99
CA LYS A 2 -7.99 10.22 -6.20
C LYS A 2 -7.10 8.99 -5.94
N PHE A 3 -6.74 8.76 -4.69
CA PHE A 3 -5.99 7.61 -4.22
C PHE A 3 -6.59 7.16 -2.89
N GLU A 4 -6.81 5.86 -2.75
CA GLU A 4 -7.29 5.23 -1.52
C GLU A 4 -6.73 3.81 -1.45
N LEU A 5 -6.22 3.39 -0.29
CA LEU A 5 -5.81 2.03 -0.01
C LEU A 5 -6.97 1.30 0.67
N PHE A 6 -7.16 0.04 0.30
CA PHE A 6 -8.15 -0.85 0.90
C PHE A 6 -7.48 -2.15 1.32
N CYS A 7 -7.88 -2.69 2.47
CA CYS A 7 -7.47 -4.00 2.94
C CYS A 7 -8.69 -4.66 3.58
N ASP A 8 -9.01 -5.88 3.15
CA ASP A 8 -10.03 -6.69 3.81
C ASP A 8 -9.38 -7.47 4.96
N VAL A 9 -9.51 -6.93 6.17
CA VAL A 9 -8.93 -7.55 7.36
C VAL A 9 -9.58 -8.86 7.77
N GLU A 10 -10.75 -9.19 7.23
CA GLU A 10 -11.41 -10.48 7.47
C GLU A 10 -10.78 -11.59 6.60
N SER A 11 -10.28 -11.23 5.42
CA SER A 11 -9.60 -12.16 4.50
C SER A 11 -8.19 -12.57 4.91
N LEU A 12 -7.65 -12.01 6.01
CA LEU A 12 -6.26 -12.25 6.40
C LEU A 12 -6.01 -13.69 6.83
N ASP A 13 -4.94 -14.28 6.32
CA ASP A 13 -4.47 -15.62 6.69
C ASP A 13 -2.95 -15.63 6.93
N LEU A 14 -2.53 -16.28 8.01
CA LEU A 14 -1.11 -16.45 8.35
C LEU A 14 -0.65 -17.81 7.83
N VAL A 15 0.15 -17.81 6.76
CA VAL A 15 0.66 -19.05 6.19
C VAL A 15 1.89 -19.54 6.95
N ARG A 16 2.27 -20.81 6.76
CA ARG A 16 3.37 -21.47 7.51
C ARG A 16 4.72 -20.77 7.42
N SER A 17 4.97 -19.96 6.39
CA SER A 17 6.19 -19.16 6.25
C SER A 17 6.26 -17.96 7.21
N GLY A 18 5.17 -17.62 7.92
CA GLY A 18 5.06 -16.40 8.72
C GLY A 18 4.55 -15.19 7.93
N SER A 19 4.33 -15.34 6.62
CA SER A 19 3.74 -14.32 5.77
C SER A 19 2.25 -14.20 6.04
N ILE A 20 1.73 -12.98 6.09
CA ILE A 20 0.29 -12.71 6.22
C ILE A 20 -0.24 -12.34 4.85
N TRP A 21 -1.14 -13.17 4.34
CA TRP A 21 -1.82 -12.99 3.06
C TRP A 21 -3.23 -12.43 3.28
N GLY A 22 -3.79 -11.78 2.26
CA GLY A 22 -5.17 -11.28 2.28
C GLY A 22 -5.42 -10.26 1.17
N ASN A 23 -6.68 -9.86 1.03
CA ASN A 23 -7.07 -8.96 -0.04
C ASN A 23 -6.61 -7.53 0.24
N ILE A 24 -5.84 -6.96 -0.68
CA ILE A 24 -5.35 -5.59 -0.63
C ILE A 24 -5.30 -5.00 -2.03
N TRP A 25 -5.82 -3.78 -2.18
CA TRP A 25 -5.83 -3.07 -3.44
C TRP A 25 -5.82 -1.57 -3.22
N ILE A 26 -5.55 -0.83 -4.28
CA ILE A 26 -5.62 0.63 -4.29
C ILE A 26 -6.73 1.09 -5.25
N GLY A 27 -7.53 2.05 -4.82
CA GLY A 27 -8.42 2.83 -5.66
C GLY A 27 -7.69 4.01 -6.28
N ILE A 28 -7.53 4.00 -7.60
CA ILE A 28 -6.98 5.14 -8.36
C ILE A 28 -8.12 5.76 -9.17
N SER A 29 -8.49 6.99 -8.83
CA SER A 29 -9.66 7.69 -9.41
C SER A 29 -10.93 6.84 -9.41
N GLY A 30 -11.20 6.16 -8.30
CA GLY A 30 -12.38 5.30 -8.14
C GLY A 30 -12.30 3.94 -8.83
N CYS A 31 -11.21 3.63 -9.52
CA CYS A 31 -11.01 2.30 -10.10
C CYS A 31 -10.09 1.46 -9.21
N PRO A 32 -10.45 0.21 -8.87
CA PRO A 32 -9.54 -0.68 -8.16
C PRO A 32 -8.35 -1.03 -9.05
N PHE A 33 -7.21 -1.28 -8.39
CA PHE A 33 -5.98 -1.79 -8.95
C PHE A 33 -5.24 -2.63 -7.89
N PRO A 34 -4.83 -3.88 -8.19
CA PRO A 34 -5.09 -4.62 -9.43
C PRO A 34 -6.59 -4.88 -9.68
N GLU A 35 -7.27 -5.43 -8.69
CA GLU A 35 -8.71 -5.65 -8.61
C GLU A 35 -9.14 -5.68 -7.14
N SER A 36 -10.44 -5.51 -6.84
CA SER A 36 -10.94 -5.27 -5.46
C SER A 36 -10.91 -6.48 -4.53
N ASN A 37 -10.40 -7.61 -4.99
CA ASN A 37 -10.26 -8.87 -4.27
C ASN A 37 -8.87 -9.48 -4.53
N TRP A 38 -7.90 -8.64 -4.90
CA TRP A 38 -6.54 -9.08 -5.16
C TRP A 38 -5.88 -9.57 -3.87
N ASN A 39 -5.55 -10.86 -3.81
CA ASN A 39 -4.89 -11.47 -2.67
C ASN A 39 -3.37 -11.28 -2.78
N ASP A 40 -2.76 -10.69 -1.75
CA ASP A 40 -1.34 -10.40 -1.71
C ASP A 40 -0.83 -10.50 -0.26
N MET A 41 0.27 -9.82 0.09
CA MET A 41 0.82 -9.69 1.43
C MET A 41 0.57 -8.28 2.01
N PRO A 42 -0.61 -7.98 2.58
CA PRO A 42 -1.00 -6.63 3.00
C PRO A 42 0.01 -5.93 3.91
N VAL A 43 0.54 -6.65 4.90
CA VAL A 43 1.45 -6.07 5.90
C VAL A 43 2.75 -5.63 5.24
N ALA A 44 3.36 -6.51 4.44
CA ALA A 44 4.61 -6.21 3.74
C ALA A 44 4.42 -5.11 2.69
N PHE A 45 3.31 -5.14 1.94
CA PHE A 45 3.00 -4.13 0.94
C PHE A 45 2.83 -2.73 1.55
N ILE A 46 2.09 -2.61 2.66
CA ILE A 46 1.87 -1.32 3.32
C ILE A 46 3.17 -0.73 3.87
N VAL A 47 4.04 -1.57 4.43
CA VAL A 47 5.37 -1.14 4.88
C VAL A 47 6.18 -0.56 3.73
N GLU A 48 6.29 -1.28 2.61
CA GLU A 48 7.03 -0.81 1.43
C GLU A 48 6.41 0.46 0.83
N LEU A 49 5.09 0.59 0.89
CA LEU A 49 4.37 1.76 0.42
C LEU A 49 4.61 2.99 1.31
N ILE A 50 4.60 2.84 2.64
CA ILE A 50 4.95 3.92 3.58
C ILE A 50 6.39 4.40 3.34
N ASP A 51 7.33 3.47 3.23
CA ASP A 51 8.74 3.78 2.97
C ASP A 51 8.90 4.51 1.62
N ALA A 52 8.19 4.06 0.59
CA ALA A 52 8.23 4.69 -0.72
C ALA A 52 7.66 6.11 -0.72
N VAL A 53 6.52 6.35 -0.05
CA VAL A 53 5.94 7.69 0.11
C VAL A 53 6.89 8.61 0.89
N SER A 54 7.46 8.10 1.98
CA SER A 54 8.45 8.81 2.79
C SER A 54 9.73 9.14 2.03
N PHE A 55 10.12 8.30 1.07
CA PHE A 55 11.26 8.54 0.19
C PHE A 55 10.98 9.61 -0.88
N VAL A 56 9.86 9.51 -1.60
CA VAL A 56 9.55 10.42 -2.72
C VAL A 56 9.17 11.83 -2.25
N ARG A 57 8.68 11.99 -1.02
CA ARG A 57 8.37 13.33 -0.47
C ARG A 57 9.60 14.18 -0.14
N GLN A 58 10.79 13.57 -0.08
CA GLN A 58 12.01 14.27 0.36
C GLN A 58 12.58 15.22 -0.69
N ALA A 59 12.31 15.00 -1.98
CA ALA A 59 12.75 15.88 -3.06
C ALA A 59 11.93 15.65 -4.33
N GLU A 60 11.78 16.71 -5.14
CA GLU A 60 11.18 16.63 -6.47
C GLU A 60 11.94 15.63 -7.36
N GLY A 61 11.18 14.93 -8.23
CA GLY A 61 11.73 13.99 -9.20
C GLY A 61 12.16 12.64 -8.62
N ARG A 62 12.24 12.51 -7.28
CA ARG A 62 12.48 11.20 -6.66
C ARG A 62 11.39 10.22 -7.04
N ARG A 63 11.81 9.05 -7.49
CA ARG A 63 10.94 7.97 -7.95
C ARG A 63 11.16 6.73 -7.12
N ARG A 64 10.08 6.05 -6.75
CA ARG A 64 10.11 4.72 -6.15
C ARG A 64 9.00 3.86 -6.75
N ARG A 65 9.32 2.61 -7.06
CA ARG A 65 8.34 1.59 -7.45
C ARG A 65 7.98 0.76 -6.24
N VAL A 66 6.69 0.50 -6.06
CA VAL A 66 6.15 -0.43 -5.06
C VAL A 66 5.44 -1.55 -5.82
N ARG A 67 5.89 -2.79 -5.62
CA ARG A 67 5.32 -3.97 -6.27
C ARG A 67 4.32 -4.63 -5.33
N PHE A 68 3.26 -5.15 -5.92
CA PHE A 68 2.48 -6.24 -5.34
C PHE A 68 3.37 -7.49 -5.32
N PHE A 69 3.25 -8.34 -4.30
CA PHE A 69 4.11 -9.52 -4.14
C PHE A 69 3.63 -10.68 -5.01
N ASP A 70 2.34 -10.69 -5.36
CA ASP A 70 1.81 -11.60 -6.37
C ASP A 70 1.57 -10.87 -7.71
N GLY A 71 1.79 -11.58 -8.81
CA GLY A 71 1.49 -11.12 -10.15
C GLY A 71 2.40 -10.00 -10.72
N PRO A 72 2.03 -9.46 -11.88
CA PRO A 72 2.84 -8.47 -12.59
C PRO A 72 2.55 -7.02 -12.15
N PHE A 73 1.98 -6.79 -10.97
CA PHE A 73 1.43 -5.47 -10.62
C PHE A 73 2.37 -4.61 -9.77
N TRP A 74 2.39 -3.30 -10.04
CA TRP A 74 3.13 -2.30 -9.31
C TRP A 74 2.54 -0.90 -9.50
N ILE A 75 2.92 -0.01 -8.60
CA ILE A 75 2.78 1.43 -8.76
C ILE A 75 4.13 2.12 -8.77
N ASP A 76 4.25 3.15 -9.59
CA ASP A 76 5.35 4.10 -9.55
C ASP A 76 4.87 5.38 -8.84
N LEU A 77 5.64 5.82 -7.86
CA LEU A 77 5.47 7.09 -7.15
C LEU A 77 6.57 8.05 -7.60
N VAL A 78 6.22 9.29 -7.94
CA VAL A 78 7.17 10.35 -8.28
C VAL A 78 6.84 11.63 -7.51
N GLY A 79 7.77 12.11 -6.69
CA GLY A 79 7.61 13.35 -5.92
C GLY A 79 7.61 14.59 -6.81
N ARG A 80 6.77 15.58 -6.49
CA ARG A 80 6.61 16.82 -7.26
C ARG A 80 7.21 18.08 -6.60
N GLY A 81 7.74 17.97 -5.37
CA GLY A 81 8.30 19.11 -4.63
C GLY A 81 7.27 20.05 -3.98
N ASP A 82 6.03 20.06 -4.47
CA ASP A 82 4.90 20.87 -3.97
C ASP A 82 4.04 20.15 -2.91
N GLY A 83 4.56 19.08 -2.31
CA GLY A 83 3.81 18.21 -1.39
C GLY A 83 2.81 17.28 -2.09
N ALA A 84 2.83 17.19 -3.42
CA ALA A 84 2.10 16.19 -4.18
C ALA A 84 3.00 15.07 -4.72
N VAL A 85 2.37 13.95 -5.05
CA VAL A 85 2.99 12.76 -5.65
C VAL A 85 2.19 12.38 -6.89
N ASN A 86 2.90 12.10 -7.97
CA ASN A 86 2.34 11.41 -9.12
C ASN A 86 2.36 9.91 -8.84
N VAL A 87 1.20 9.27 -8.91
CA VAL A 87 1.03 7.83 -8.77
C VAL A 87 0.61 7.28 -10.12
N SER A 88 1.31 6.27 -10.62
CA SER A 88 0.93 5.54 -11.85
C SER A 88 0.96 4.04 -11.63
N ALA A 89 -0.13 3.36 -11.96
CA ALA A 89 -0.22 1.90 -11.93
C ALA A 89 0.03 1.29 -13.30
N ASN A 90 0.71 0.14 -13.36
CA ASN A 90 0.88 -0.61 -14.61
C ASN A 90 -0.36 -1.46 -14.92
N ALA A 91 -1.45 -0.83 -15.32
CA ALA A 91 -2.58 -1.58 -15.84
C ALA A 91 -2.32 -1.96 -17.31
N HIS A 92 -2.63 -3.21 -17.68
CA HIS A 92 -2.58 -3.66 -19.08
C HIS A 92 -3.50 -2.77 -19.94
N GLY A 93 -2.90 -1.83 -20.69
CA GLY A 93 -3.57 -1.06 -21.75
C GLY A 93 -3.92 0.40 -21.43
N ALA A 94 -3.81 0.85 -20.17
CA ALA A 94 -3.94 2.28 -19.85
C ALA A 94 -3.20 2.60 -18.54
N ASP A 95 -2.11 3.37 -18.62
CA ASP A 95 -1.43 3.89 -17.44
C ASP A 95 -2.42 4.76 -16.63
N LYS A 96 -2.92 4.22 -15.52
CA LYS A 96 -3.76 5.00 -14.60
C LYS A 96 -2.84 5.90 -13.79
N LYS A 97 -2.76 7.17 -14.21
CA LYS A 97 -1.94 8.19 -13.56
C LYS A 97 -2.80 9.21 -12.84
N VAL A 98 -2.46 9.50 -11.59
CA VAL A 98 -3.09 10.55 -10.78
C VAL A 98 -2.04 11.38 -10.08
N THR A 99 -2.33 12.66 -9.88
CA THR A 99 -1.60 13.50 -8.93
C THR A 99 -2.45 13.62 -7.66
N VAL A 100 -1.85 13.31 -6.52
CA VAL A 100 -2.51 13.34 -5.21
C VAL A 100 -1.60 14.02 -4.19
N SER A 101 -2.18 14.61 -3.14
CA SER A 101 -1.36 15.15 -2.07
C SER A 101 -0.72 14.02 -1.24
N VAL A 102 0.49 14.23 -0.74
CA VAL A 102 1.13 13.30 0.22
C VAL A 102 0.24 13.11 1.45
N HIS A 103 -0.46 14.16 1.87
CA HIS A 103 -1.38 14.10 3.00
C HIS A 103 -2.55 13.13 2.76
N ASP A 104 -3.14 13.10 1.57
CA ASP A 104 -4.22 12.16 1.23
C ASP A 104 -3.73 10.71 1.23
N ILE A 105 -2.55 10.45 0.66
CA ILE A 105 -1.93 9.11 0.71
C ILE A 105 -1.67 8.70 2.15
N ALA A 106 -1.04 9.57 2.94
CA ALA A 106 -0.70 9.28 4.33
C ALA A 106 -1.95 9.02 5.19
N ARG A 107 -3.02 9.80 4.99
CA ARG A 107 -4.30 9.59 5.67
C ARG A 107 -4.88 8.21 5.39
N SER A 108 -4.91 7.81 4.12
CA SER A 108 -5.42 6.51 3.70
C SER A 108 -4.55 5.36 4.22
N LEU A 109 -3.22 5.49 4.16
CA LEU A 109 -2.28 4.52 4.71
C LEU A 109 -2.45 4.34 6.22
N THR A 110 -2.57 5.44 6.97
CA THR A 110 -2.74 5.39 8.43
C THR A 110 -4.04 4.69 8.81
N ALA A 111 -5.15 4.99 8.13
CA ALA A 111 -6.43 4.34 8.42
C ALA A 111 -6.33 2.81 8.26
N VAL A 112 -5.83 2.34 7.13
CA VAL A 112 -5.68 0.90 6.85
C VAL A 112 -4.63 0.25 7.76
N ARG A 113 -3.51 0.94 8.01
CA ARG A 113 -2.47 0.47 8.94
C ARG A 113 -3.04 0.23 10.33
N THR A 114 -3.78 1.19 10.89
CA THR A 114 -4.36 1.07 12.23
C THR A 114 -5.28 -0.14 12.32
N GLU A 115 -6.13 -0.33 11.31
CA GLU A 115 -7.04 -1.47 11.27
C GLU A 115 -6.30 -2.81 11.12
N LEU A 116 -5.33 -2.88 10.22
CA LEU A 116 -4.54 -4.07 9.96
C LEU A 116 -3.70 -4.48 11.17
N VAL A 117 -3.02 -3.53 11.81
CA VAL A 117 -2.24 -3.81 13.03
C VAL A 117 -3.15 -4.34 14.14
N ARG A 118 -4.31 -3.71 14.35
CA ARG A 118 -5.29 -4.19 15.33
C ARG A 118 -5.72 -5.63 15.02
N ALA A 119 -6.09 -5.91 13.76
CA ALA A 119 -6.52 -7.22 13.31
C ALA A 119 -5.44 -8.31 13.51
N CYS A 120 -4.16 -7.98 13.26
CA CYS A 120 -3.04 -8.88 13.51
C CYS A 120 -2.81 -9.14 15.00
N LEU A 121 -2.93 -8.11 15.85
CA LEU A 121 -2.76 -8.25 17.30
C LEU A 121 -3.87 -9.12 17.92
N GLU A 122 -5.12 -8.92 17.51
CA GLU A 122 -6.27 -9.72 17.97
C GLU A 122 -6.14 -11.21 17.61
N ARG A 123 -5.43 -11.53 16.52
CA ARG A 123 -5.14 -12.91 16.08
C ARG A 123 -3.84 -13.49 16.67
N GLY A 124 -3.13 -12.75 17.50
CA GLY A 124 -1.86 -13.19 18.11
C GLY A 124 -0.66 -13.15 17.16
N TRP A 125 -0.73 -12.37 16.07
CA TRP A 125 0.32 -12.27 15.05
C TRP A 125 1.26 -11.07 15.26
N GLY A 126 1.19 -10.40 16.41
CA GLY A 126 1.99 -9.20 16.72
C GLY A 126 3.50 -9.39 16.61
N GLU A 127 3.98 -10.62 16.80
CA GLU A 127 5.40 -10.94 16.81
C GLU A 127 5.98 -11.19 15.40
N GLN A 128 5.12 -11.24 14.37
CA GLN A 128 5.58 -11.39 12.98
C GLN A 128 6.41 -10.17 12.58
N MET A 129 7.53 -10.42 11.89
CA MET A 129 8.53 -9.39 11.55
C MET A 129 7.91 -8.19 10.85
N ASP A 130 7.06 -8.44 9.84
CA ASP A 130 6.41 -7.37 9.08
C ASP A 130 5.40 -6.59 9.92
N VAL A 131 4.72 -7.25 10.87
CA VAL A 131 3.78 -6.59 11.79
C VAL A 131 4.55 -5.65 12.73
N ARG A 132 5.67 -6.11 13.30
CA ARG A 132 6.56 -5.25 14.11
C ARG A 132 7.11 -4.08 13.32
N ARG A 133 7.54 -4.30 12.07
CA ARG A 133 8.01 -3.21 11.19
C ARG A 133 6.89 -2.23 10.92
N LEU A 134 5.67 -2.70 10.63
CA LEU A 134 4.50 -1.84 10.41
C LEU A 134 4.10 -1.06 11.68
N GLN A 135 4.29 -1.62 12.88
CA GLN A 135 4.08 -0.91 14.13
C GLN A 135 5.11 0.21 14.37
N ALA A 136 6.32 0.06 13.87
CA ALA A 136 7.41 1.03 14.05
C ALA A 136 7.38 2.23 13.08
N GLN A 137 6.52 2.20 12.07
CA GLN A 137 6.35 3.26 11.06
C GLN A 137 5.65 4.52 11.58
#